data_AF-A0A1I4UW11-F1
#
_entry.id   AF-A0A1I4UW11-F1
#
_cell.length_a   1.000
_cell.length_b   1.000
_cell.length_c   1.000
_cell.angle_alpha   90.00
_cell.angle_beta   90.00
_cell.angle_gamma   90.00
#
_symmetry.space_group_name_H-M   'P 1'
#
loop_
_entity.id
_entity.type
_entity.pdbx_description
1 polymer ?
#
loop_
_entity_poly.entity_id
_entity_poly.type
_entity_poly.pdbx_seq_one_letter_code
_entity_poly.pdbx_strand_id
1 'polypeptide(L)'
;MKHTLKYQSGRPAQPARRLLLGLTMVLALAAGPVAAQAQAQAPSAAAAPANVESNVVPMPPANWLFVQTGQSFTSDGKTLKIRGVSPQTLMFSDRPERMTGDVLTPKFIEFWNQGKDDFQKDPPNATISTVIDGKTDLVVVELLNPRREADELVYDIKLLSGTMPAAGEQISIFIDWWYGPGWRRGWGWGPGVQVGIYPPPPPPPYAGGRCWRGPYGHLHCRPWWGY
;
A
#
# COMPACT_ATOMS: atom_id res chain seq x y z
N MET A 1 -22.30 32.94 -50.56
CA MET A 1 -22.68 31.52 -50.67
C MET A 1 -22.53 30.91 -49.27
N LYS A 2 -23.50 31.07 -48.36
CA LYS A 2 -24.56 30.10 -48.00
C LYS A 2 -24.13 28.63 -48.12
N HIS A 3 -23.93 27.95 -46.99
CA HIS A 3 -24.84 26.87 -46.58
C HIS A 3 -24.71 26.58 -45.07
N THR A 4 -25.84 26.74 -44.41
CA THR A 4 -26.15 26.42 -43.01
C THR A 4 -26.79 25.02 -43.00
N LEU A 5 -26.46 24.17 -42.03
CA LEU A 5 -27.30 23.02 -41.67
C LEU A 5 -27.58 23.06 -40.16
N LYS A 6 -28.83 23.43 -39.84
CA LYS A 6 -29.52 23.17 -38.59
C LYS A 6 -30.60 22.11 -38.87
N TYR A 7 -30.73 21.12 -38.00
CA TYR A 7 -31.94 20.30 -37.82
C TYR A 7 -31.87 19.69 -36.40
N GLN A 8 -32.47 20.28 -35.34
CA GLN A 8 -33.87 20.10 -34.85
C GLN A 8 -34.27 18.62 -34.68
N SER A 9 -34.30 18.07 -33.46
CA SER A 9 -35.36 18.11 -32.43
C SER A 9 -36.29 16.89 -32.47
N GLY A 10 -36.37 16.14 -31.36
CA GLY A 10 -37.37 15.10 -31.12
C GLY A 10 -37.37 14.68 -29.65
N ARG A 11 -38.45 15.02 -28.94
CA ARG A 11 -38.68 14.90 -27.48
C ARG A 11 -39.12 13.48 -27.03
N PRO A 12 -39.16 13.19 -25.72
CA PRO A 12 -39.33 11.85 -25.14
C PRO A 12 -40.80 11.44 -24.91
N ALA A 13 -41.07 10.14 -24.71
CA ALA A 13 -42.30 9.64 -24.07
C ALA A 13 -42.18 8.16 -23.59
N GLN A 14 -42.34 7.91 -22.29
CA GLN A 14 -42.97 6.69 -21.72
C GLN A 14 -44.51 6.88 -21.75
N PRO A 15 -45.41 5.98 -21.26
CA PRO A 15 -45.30 4.61 -20.73
C PRO A 15 -46.38 3.64 -21.31
N ALA A 16 -46.40 2.36 -20.91
CA ALA A 16 -47.64 1.56 -20.95
C ALA A 16 -47.66 0.45 -19.89
N ARG A 17 -48.45 0.68 -18.83
CA ARG A 17 -49.01 -0.35 -17.94
C ARG A 17 -49.90 -1.30 -18.74
N ARG A 18 -49.79 -2.61 -18.51
CA ARG A 18 -50.86 -3.56 -18.80
C ARG A 18 -51.25 -4.30 -17.53
N LEU A 19 -52.47 -4.02 -17.11
CA LEU A 19 -53.24 -4.67 -16.06
C LEU A 19 -54.06 -5.79 -16.71
N LEU A 20 -54.08 -6.99 -16.13
CA LEU A 20 -55.07 -8.02 -16.45
C LEU A 20 -55.65 -8.58 -15.13
N LEU A 21 -56.91 -8.19 -14.87
CA LEU A 21 -57.91 -8.98 -14.13
C LEU A 21 -58.23 -10.23 -14.98
N GLY A 22 -58.58 -11.41 -14.48
CA GLY A 22 -58.89 -11.92 -13.16
C GLY A 22 -59.52 -13.32 -13.32
N LEU A 23 -59.58 -14.14 -12.27
CA LEU A 23 -60.64 -15.13 -12.09
C LEU A 23 -60.73 -15.52 -10.61
N THR A 24 -61.81 -15.09 -9.97
CA THR A 24 -62.23 -15.45 -8.62
C THR A 24 -62.94 -16.80 -8.64
N MET A 25 -62.46 -17.75 -7.86
CA MET A 25 -63.25 -18.91 -7.43
C MET A 25 -63.41 -18.82 -5.91
N VAL A 26 -64.65 -18.56 -5.49
CA VAL A 26 -65.07 -18.56 -4.08
C VAL A 26 -65.25 -20.01 -3.65
N LEU A 27 -64.51 -20.44 -2.63
CA LEU A 27 -64.82 -21.63 -1.86
C LEU A 27 -64.85 -21.23 -0.39
N ALA A 28 -66.05 -21.15 0.18
CA ALA A 28 -66.27 -20.90 1.60
C ALA A 28 -66.26 -22.23 2.34
N LEU A 29 -65.34 -22.44 3.27
CA LEU A 29 -65.47 -23.43 4.36
C LEU A 29 -64.53 -23.11 5.53
N ALA A 30 -65.16 -22.93 6.70
CA ALA A 30 -64.66 -23.03 8.07
C ALA A 30 -63.44 -22.18 8.50
N ALA A 31 -63.73 -21.03 9.11
CA ALA A 31 -62.79 -20.31 9.96
C ALA A 31 -62.57 -21.09 11.28
N GLY A 32 -61.58 -21.98 11.31
CA GLY A 32 -60.92 -22.41 12.54
C GLY A 32 -59.72 -21.50 12.83
N PRO A 33 -59.31 -21.29 14.09
CA PRO A 33 -58.16 -20.45 14.37
C PRO A 33 -56.93 -21.17 13.83
N VAL A 34 -56.35 -20.64 12.74
CA VAL A 34 -55.00 -21.00 12.33
C VAL A 34 -54.09 -20.39 13.39
N ALA A 35 -53.76 -21.17 14.41
CA ALA A 35 -52.63 -20.85 15.26
C ALA A 35 -51.40 -20.86 14.34
N ALA A 36 -50.95 -19.68 13.94
CA ALA A 36 -49.67 -19.51 13.27
C ALA A 36 -48.61 -20.06 14.22
N GLN A 37 -48.13 -21.28 13.95
CA GLN A 37 -46.92 -21.78 14.58
C GLN A 37 -45.78 -20.95 13.98
N ALA A 38 -45.46 -19.84 14.64
CA ALA A 38 -44.17 -19.20 14.48
C ALA A 38 -43.11 -20.23 14.87
N GLN A 39 -42.51 -20.89 13.89
CA GLN A 39 -41.23 -21.56 14.11
C GLN A 39 -40.26 -20.45 14.48
N ALA A 40 -39.98 -20.34 15.79
CA ALA A 40 -38.85 -19.58 16.26
C ALA A 40 -37.60 -20.19 15.62
N GLN A 41 -37.14 -19.62 14.52
CA GLN A 41 -35.76 -19.81 14.09
C GLN A 41 -34.92 -19.26 15.24
N ALA A 42 -34.34 -20.18 16.01
CA ALA A 42 -33.32 -19.84 16.98
C ALA A 42 -32.33 -18.90 16.27
N PRO A 43 -31.94 -17.77 16.87
CA PRO A 43 -30.91 -16.93 16.29
C PRO A 43 -29.75 -17.86 15.97
N SER A 44 -29.37 -17.92 14.69
CA SER A 44 -28.13 -18.59 14.28
C SER A 44 -27.07 -18.03 15.21
N ALA A 45 -26.60 -18.85 16.14
CA ALA A 45 -25.55 -18.44 17.06
C ALA A 45 -24.43 -17.96 16.14
N ALA A 46 -24.19 -16.65 16.15
CA ALA A 46 -23.05 -16.08 15.48
C ALA A 46 -21.87 -16.92 15.96
N ALA A 47 -21.23 -17.63 15.02
CA ALA A 47 -20.09 -18.46 15.33
C ALA A 47 -19.16 -17.61 16.19
N ALA A 48 -18.84 -18.11 17.39
CA ALA A 48 -17.90 -17.44 18.28
C ALA A 48 -16.66 -17.04 17.45
N PRO A 49 -16.07 -15.86 17.67
CA PRO A 49 -14.91 -15.44 16.89
C PRO A 49 -13.85 -16.53 17.03
N ALA A 50 -13.55 -17.19 15.92
CA ALA A 50 -12.42 -18.10 15.87
C ALA A 50 -11.18 -17.30 16.30
N ASN A 51 -10.36 -17.88 17.18
CA ASN A 51 -9.10 -17.31 17.64
C ASN A 51 -8.36 -16.60 16.50
N VAL A 52 -8.20 -15.27 16.60
CA VAL A 52 -7.57 -14.42 15.58
C VAL A 52 -6.03 -14.50 15.63
N GLU A 53 -5.48 -15.67 15.96
CA GLU A 53 -4.03 -15.91 16.04
C GLU A 53 -3.49 -16.88 14.98
N SER A 54 -4.23 -17.18 13.91
CA SER A 54 -3.75 -18.10 12.87
C SER A 54 -3.18 -17.46 11.59
N ASN A 55 -3.26 -16.13 11.44
CA ASN A 55 -3.02 -15.48 10.13
C ASN A 55 -1.72 -14.67 10.06
N VAL A 56 -0.94 -14.64 11.15
CA VAL A 56 0.31 -13.87 11.24
C VAL A 56 1.50 -14.82 11.11
N VAL A 57 2.33 -14.60 10.09
CA VAL A 57 3.54 -15.37 9.83
C VAL A 57 4.79 -14.50 10.01
N PRO A 58 5.93 -15.09 10.38
CA PRO A 58 7.22 -14.39 10.30
C PRO A 58 7.42 -13.81 8.91
N MET A 59 7.95 -12.59 8.81
CA MET A 59 8.21 -11.96 7.52
C MET A 59 9.30 -12.72 6.75
N PRO A 60 8.99 -13.29 5.56
CA PRO A 60 9.99 -13.93 4.71
C PRO A 60 11.07 -12.94 4.25
N PRO A 61 12.27 -13.42 3.90
CA PRO A 61 13.28 -12.63 3.23
C PRO A 61 12.79 -12.16 1.85
N ALA A 62 13.08 -10.92 1.47
CA ALA A 62 12.72 -10.38 0.16
C ALA A 62 13.53 -9.14 -0.19
N ASN A 63 13.63 -8.83 -1.48
CA ASN A 63 14.10 -7.53 -1.95
C ASN A 63 12.92 -6.56 -1.91
N TRP A 64 13.00 -5.52 -1.09
CA TRP A 64 11.97 -4.51 -0.94
C TRP A 64 12.27 -3.30 -1.82
N LEU A 65 11.22 -2.76 -2.42
CA LEU A 65 11.19 -1.48 -3.10
C LEU A 65 10.25 -0.56 -2.35
N PHE A 66 10.50 0.75 -2.42
CA PHE A 66 9.72 1.73 -1.67
C PHE A 66 9.14 2.80 -2.56
N VAL A 67 8.01 3.37 -2.12
CA VAL A 67 7.41 4.54 -2.74
C VAL A 67 7.13 5.59 -1.69
N GLN A 68 7.61 6.80 -1.94
CA GLN A 68 7.20 7.99 -1.21
C GLN A 68 6.39 8.89 -2.13
N THR A 69 5.39 9.56 -1.58
CA THR A 69 4.61 10.56 -2.30
C THR A 69 4.61 11.87 -1.53
N GLY A 70 4.48 12.99 -2.23
CA GLY A 70 4.40 14.33 -1.64
C GLY A 70 3.56 15.27 -2.49
N GLN A 71 3.22 16.42 -1.91
CA GLN A 71 2.40 17.43 -2.60
C GLN A 71 3.22 18.19 -3.64
N SER A 72 4.45 18.55 -3.30
CA SER A 72 5.34 19.32 -4.17
C SER A 72 6.80 19.14 -3.74
N PHE A 73 7.72 19.64 -4.55
CA PHE A 73 9.13 19.74 -4.16
C PHE A 73 9.79 21.01 -4.69
N THR A 74 10.95 21.34 -4.12
CA THR A 74 11.93 22.25 -4.70
C THR A 74 13.29 21.57 -4.77
N SER A 75 14.14 21.99 -5.72
CA SER A 75 15.50 21.50 -5.85
C SER A 75 16.45 22.55 -6.38
N ASP A 76 17.70 22.48 -5.92
CA ASP A 76 18.84 23.24 -6.45
C ASP A 76 19.75 22.37 -7.35
N GLY A 77 19.30 21.17 -7.73
CA GLY A 77 20.06 20.18 -8.49
C GLY A 77 20.99 19.29 -7.65
N LYS A 78 21.17 19.59 -6.35
CA LYS A 78 21.96 18.79 -5.39
C LYS A 78 21.16 18.36 -4.18
N THR A 79 20.11 19.10 -3.86
CA THR A 79 19.22 18.89 -2.73
C THR A 79 17.80 18.81 -3.26
N LEU A 80 17.01 17.86 -2.78
CA LEU A 80 15.59 17.71 -3.04
C LEU A 80 14.84 17.96 -1.74
N LYS A 81 13.95 18.96 -1.70
CA LYS A 81 13.10 19.26 -0.55
C LYS A 81 11.65 19.00 -0.89
N ILE A 82 11.03 18.05 -0.20
CA ILE A 82 9.69 17.55 -0.48
C ILE A 82 8.74 18.09 0.57
N ARG A 83 7.67 18.74 0.14
CA ARG A 83 6.61 19.26 1.01
C ARG A 83 5.40 18.35 1.00
N GLY A 84 4.77 18.21 2.17
CA GLY A 84 3.55 17.41 2.31
C GLY A 84 3.78 15.94 1.99
N VAL A 85 4.95 15.40 2.38
CA VAL A 85 5.24 13.98 2.23
C VAL A 85 4.19 13.15 2.98
N SER A 86 3.74 12.05 2.36
CA SER A 86 2.86 11.08 2.99
C SER A 86 3.43 10.63 4.34
N PRO A 87 2.60 10.45 5.39
CA PRO A 87 3.07 9.91 6.67
C PRO A 87 3.51 8.44 6.56
N GLN A 88 3.13 7.74 5.49
CA GLN A 88 3.55 6.37 5.20
C GLN A 88 4.43 6.32 3.94
N THR A 89 5.56 5.63 4.04
CA THR A 89 6.33 5.10 2.92
C THR A 89 5.76 3.74 2.56
N LEU A 90 5.31 3.58 1.32
CA LEU A 90 4.81 2.31 0.81
C LEU A 90 5.98 1.38 0.52
N MET A 91 5.78 0.08 0.67
CA MET A 91 6.77 -0.93 0.28
C MET A 91 6.14 -2.14 -0.40
N PHE A 92 6.88 -2.75 -1.30
CA PHE A 92 6.50 -3.99 -1.95
C PHE A 92 7.74 -4.80 -2.31
N SER A 93 7.62 -6.11 -2.36
CA SER A 93 8.73 -6.98 -2.69
C SER A 93 8.81 -7.31 -4.18
N ASP A 94 10.04 -7.50 -4.65
CA ASP A 94 10.29 -8.24 -5.88
C ASP A 94 10.08 -9.76 -5.65
N ARG A 95 10.06 -10.53 -6.74
CA ARG A 95 9.96 -12.00 -6.77
C ARG A 95 11.04 -12.66 -5.89
N PRO A 96 10.81 -13.91 -5.40
CA PRO A 96 9.68 -14.80 -5.69
C PRO A 96 8.42 -14.54 -4.85
N GLU A 97 8.56 -14.04 -3.62
CA GLU A 97 7.44 -13.79 -2.72
C GLU A 97 6.82 -12.42 -3.01
N ARG A 98 5.50 -12.37 -3.19
CA ARG A 98 4.78 -11.11 -3.37
C ARG A 98 4.22 -10.64 -2.05
N MET A 99 4.82 -9.58 -1.53
CA MET A 99 4.47 -8.97 -0.27
C MET A 99 4.34 -7.47 -0.45
N THR A 100 3.40 -6.88 0.25
CA THR A 100 3.18 -5.42 0.27
C THR A 100 3.19 -4.93 1.70
N GLY A 101 3.45 -3.66 1.93
CA GLY A 101 3.44 -3.09 3.25
C GLY A 101 3.55 -1.59 3.24
N ASP A 102 3.62 -1.03 4.44
CA ASP A 102 3.89 0.38 4.68
C ASP A 102 4.60 0.54 6.02
N VAL A 103 5.38 1.61 6.11
CA VAL A 103 6.06 2.07 7.33
C VAL A 103 5.91 3.56 7.47
N LEU A 104 5.97 4.04 8.70
CA LEU A 104 6.00 5.47 8.96
C LEU A 104 7.21 6.10 8.26
N THR A 105 6.99 7.16 7.50
CA THR A 105 8.06 7.90 6.79
C THR A 105 9.18 8.35 7.75
N PRO A 106 8.92 8.84 8.98
CA PRO A 106 9.97 9.06 9.99
C PRO A 106 10.84 7.82 10.27
N LYS A 107 10.21 6.65 10.41
CA LYS A 107 10.91 5.39 10.71
C LYS A 107 11.80 4.94 9.55
N PHE A 108 11.32 5.15 8.32
CA PHE A 108 12.13 4.93 7.13
C PHE A 108 13.41 5.77 7.13
N ILE A 109 13.31 7.05 7.52
CA ILE A 109 14.47 7.96 7.62
C ILE A 109 15.42 7.53 8.75
N GLU A 110 14.89 7.21 9.94
CA GLU A 110 15.70 6.73 11.07
C GLU A 110 16.49 5.46 10.71
N PHE A 111 15.89 4.59 9.91
CA PHE A 111 16.46 3.31 9.52
C PHE A 111 17.51 3.43 8.40
N TRP A 112 17.58 4.56 7.69
CA TRP A 112 18.47 4.76 6.54
C TRP A 112 19.95 4.46 6.82
N ASN A 113 20.42 4.77 8.03
CA ASN A 113 21.81 4.59 8.46
C ASN A 113 22.01 3.34 9.33
N GLN A 114 21.04 2.43 9.35
CA GLN A 114 21.05 1.27 10.25
C GLN A 114 21.28 -0.02 9.46
N GLY A 115 22.52 -0.55 9.50
CA GLY A 115 22.78 -1.87 8.97
C GLY A 115 24.23 -2.12 8.61
N LYS A 116 24.51 -3.32 8.11
CA LYS A 116 25.82 -3.62 7.51
C LYS A 116 25.86 -3.19 6.05
N ASP A 117 24.74 -3.38 5.34
CA ASP A 117 24.51 -3.09 3.92
C ASP A 117 23.36 -2.06 3.79
N ASP A 118 23.49 -0.91 4.48
CA ASP A 118 22.48 0.14 4.55
C ASP A 118 22.59 1.16 3.41
N PHE A 119 21.55 1.99 3.25
CA PHE A 119 21.49 3.03 2.22
C PHE A 119 22.52 4.14 2.38
N GLN A 120 23.13 4.28 3.56
CA GLN A 120 24.22 5.24 3.73
C GLN A 120 25.47 4.78 3.01
N LYS A 121 25.72 3.47 2.97
CA LYS A 121 26.90 2.86 2.33
C LYS A 121 26.70 2.56 0.85
N ASP A 122 25.48 2.16 0.48
CA ASP A 122 25.09 1.85 -0.89
C ASP A 122 23.80 2.62 -1.22
N PRO A 123 23.92 3.91 -1.62
CA PRO A 123 22.78 4.76 -1.90
C PRO A 123 21.84 4.16 -2.96
N PRO A 124 20.51 4.15 -2.73
CA PRO A 124 19.58 3.61 -3.70
C PRO A 124 19.44 4.55 -4.90
N ASN A 125 19.21 3.95 -6.07
CA ASN A 125 18.66 4.70 -7.18
C ASN A 125 17.19 4.98 -6.91
N ALA A 126 16.73 6.12 -7.40
CA ALA A 126 15.33 6.47 -7.38
C ALA A 126 14.91 7.08 -8.71
N THR A 127 13.69 6.73 -9.13
CA THR A 127 13.00 7.47 -10.18
C THR A 127 12.01 8.42 -9.53
N ILE A 128 12.16 9.70 -9.80
CA ILE A 128 11.25 10.76 -9.40
C ILE A 128 10.29 10.99 -10.55
N SER A 129 8.99 10.91 -10.28
CA SER A 129 7.92 11.35 -11.16
C SER A 129 7.24 12.56 -10.57
N THR A 130 7.04 13.59 -11.39
CA THR A 130 6.40 14.85 -10.98
C THR A 130 5.56 15.41 -12.12
N VAL A 131 4.72 16.40 -11.81
CA VAL A 131 3.99 17.19 -12.79
C VAL A 131 4.58 18.60 -12.88
N ILE A 132 4.81 19.08 -14.10
CA ILE A 132 5.24 20.43 -14.45
C ILE A 132 4.39 20.91 -15.62
N ASP A 133 3.75 22.07 -15.48
CA ASP A 133 2.85 22.65 -16.51
C ASP A 133 1.81 21.65 -17.05
N GLY A 134 1.28 20.80 -16.16
CA GLY A 134 0.29 19.77 -16.49
C GLY A 134 0.85 18.55 -17.24
N LYS A 135 2.17 18.41 -17.36
CA LYS A 135 2.84 17.27 -17.99
C LYS A 135 3.68 16.50 -17.00
N THR A 136 3.75 15.18 -17.14
CA THR A 136 4.64 14.35 -16.35
C THR A 136 6.10 14.55 -16.76
N ASP A 137 6.97 14.71 -15.78
CA ASP A 137 8.43 14.71 -15.92
C ASP A 137 9.02 13.58 -15.07
N LEU A 138 10.14 13.01 -15.55
CA LEU A 138 10.82 11.87 -14.95
C LEU A 138 12.32 12.16 -14.83
N VAL A 139 12.86 11.96 -13.63
CA VAL A 139 14.29 12.11 -13.33
C VAL A 139 14.79 10.90 -12.57
N VAL A 140 16.01 10.46 -12.85
CA VAL A 140 16.67 9.37 -12.11
C VAL A 140 17.82 9.93 -11.30
N VAL A 141 17.85 9.62 -10.01
CA VAL A 141 18.87 10.09 -9.06
C VAL A 141 19.35 8.96 -8.16
N GLU A 142 20.50 9.11 -7.53
CA GLU A 142 20.79 8.45 -6.25
C GLU A 142 20.27 9.35 -5.12
N LEU A 143 19.66 8.75 -4.09
CA LEU A 143 19.21 9.45 -2.89
C LEU A 143 20.23 9.30 -1.78
N LEU A 144 20.53 10.39 -1.08
CA LEU A 144 21.50 10.42 0.01
C LEU A 144 20.96 11.23 1.19
N ASN A 145 21.47 10.91 2.39
CA ASN A 145 21.32 11.72 3.60
C ASN A 145 19.89 12.25 3.87
N PRO A 146 18.86 11.38 3.93
CA PRO A 146 17.51 11.82 4.25
C PRO A 146 17.47 12.49 5.62
N ARG A 147 16.74 13.59 5.70
CA ARG A 147 16.54 14.33 6.95
C ARG A 147 15.23 15.09 6.92
N ARG A 148 14.74 15.46 8.10
CA ARG A 148 13.62 16.39 8.22
C ARG A 148 14.14 17.80 8.46
N GLU A 149 13.62 18.75 7.68
CA GLU A 149 13.81 20.18 7.88
C GLU A 149 12.43 20.81 8.00
N ALA A 150 12.03 21.25 9.19
CA ALA A 150 10.67 21.76 9.45
C ALA A 150 9.55 20.79 8.98
N ASP A 151 8.72 21.21 8.03
CA ASP A 151 7.63 20.45 7.42
C ASP A 151 8.05 19.65 6.17
N GLU A 152 9.35 19.61 5.85
CA GLU A 152 9.89 19.03 4.63
C GLU A 152 10.71 17.75 4.89
N LEU A 153 10.63 16.82 3.95
CA LEU A 153 11.59 15.71 3.82
C LEU A 153 12.66 16.12 2.81
N VAL A 154 13.91 16.10 3.24
CA VAL A 154 15.05 16.55 2.45
C VAL A 154 15.97 15.37 2.14
N TYR A 155 16.40 15.28 0.89
CA TYR A 155 17.45 14.39 0.41
C TYR A 155 18.57 15.22 -0.21
N ASP A 156 19.80 14.78 -0.04
CA ASP A 156 20.84 15.11 -1.00
C ASP A 156 20.68 14.16 -2.20
N ILE A 157 20.94 14.65 -3.40
CA ILE A 157 20.72 13.90 -4.64
C ILE A 157 21.95 13.94 -5.54
N LYS A 158 22.20 12.83 -6.23
CA LYS A 158 23.13 12.77 -7.36
C LYS A 158 22.37 12.39 -8.61
N LEU A 159 22.38 13.28 -9.61
CA LEU A 159 21.67 13.06 -10.87
C LEU A 159 22.32 11.92 -11.66
N LEU A 160 21.49 10.95 -12.08
CA LEU A 160 21.90 9.84 -12.94
C LEU A 160 21.37 9.99 -14.36
N SER A 161 20.13 10.47 -14.52
CA SER A 161 19.50 10.66 -15.84
C SER A 161 18.40 11.71 -15.79
N GLY A 162 18.21 12.42 -16.91
CA GLY A 162 17.26 13.53 -17.04
C GLY A 162 17.85 14.87 -16.60
N THR A 163 16.97 15.85 -16.37
CA THR A 163 17.32 17.18 -15.86
C THR A 163 16.47 17.45 -14.64
N MET A 164 17.09 17.74 -13.49
CA MET A 164 16.34 18.00 -12.26
C MET A 164 15.62 19.36 -12.33
N PRO A 165 14.28 19.41 -12.25
CA PRO A 165 13.55 20.67 -12.22
C PRO A 165 13.79 21.42 -10.91
N ALA A 166 13.71 22.76 -10.96
CA ALA A 166 13.84 23.57 -9.75
C ALA A 166 12.65 23.41 -8.79
N ALA A 167 11.48 23.03 -9.31
CA ALA A 167 10.27 22.73 -8.53
C ALA A 167 9.33 21.84 -9.34
N GLY A 168 8.40 21.18 -8.66
CA GLY A 168 7.33 20.39 -9.27
C GLY A 168 6.23 20.02 -8.29
N GLU A 169 5.11 19.54 -8.83
CA GLU A 169 3.91 19.14 -8.07
C GLU A 169 3.66 17.63 -8.17
N GLN A 170 2.91 17.07 -7.21
CA GLN A 170 2.49 15.66 -7.21
C GLN A 170 3.66 14.69 -7.35
N ILE A 171 4.68 14.88 -6.50
CA ILE A 171 5.89 14.07 -6.54
C ILE A 171 5.63 12.64 -6.06
N SER A 172 6.10 11.67 -6.83
CA SER A 172 6.22 10.26 -6.44
C SER A 172 7.66 9.80 -6.64
N ILE A 173 8.23 9.16 -5.64
CA ILE A 173 9.63 8.71 -5.65
C ILE A 173 9.62 7.20 -5.51
N PHE A 174 10.06 6.51 -6.55
CA PHE A 174 10.23 5.07 -6.59
C PHE A 174 11.67 4.75 -6.23
N ILE A 175 11.89 4.17 -5.07
CA ILE A 175 13.22 3.95 -4.47
C ILE A 175 13.53 2.46 -4.58
N ASP A 176 14.66 2.15 -5.19
CA ASP A 176 15.12 0.77 -5.30
C ASP A 176 15.79 0.26 -4.01
N TRP A 177 16.03 -1.05 -4.06
CA TRP A 177 16.88 -1.84 -3.18
C TRP A 177 16.59 -1.83 -1.68
N TRP A 178 16.30 -3.00 -1.12
CA TRP A 178 16.58 -3.31 0.29
C TRP A 178 16.53 -4.82 0.46
N TYR A 179 17.60 -5.43 0.96
CA TYR A 179 17.58 -6.85 1.31
C TYR A 179 16.88 -7.01 2.68
N GLY A 180 15.62 -7.46 2.66
CA GLY A 180 14.93 -7.95 3.83
C GLY A 180 15.74 -9.04 4.54
N PRO A 181 15.55 -9.24 5.85
CA PRO A 181 16.40 -10.15 6.62
C PRO A 181 16.27 -11.59 6.12
N GLY A 182 17.25 -12.04 5.33
CA GLY A 182 17.55 -13.45 5.20
C GLY A 182 18.54 -13.79 4.11
N TRP A 183 19.70 -14.30 4.55
CA TRP A 183 20.57 -15.26 3.85
C TRP A 183 21.73 -14.73 3.00
N ARG A 184 22.72 -14.09 3.65
CA ARG A 184 24.12 -14.44 3.33
C ARG A 184 24.48 -15.71 4.08
N ARG A 185 25.03 -16.69 3.38
CA ARG A 185 25.71 -17.86 3.96
C ARG A 185 26.77 -17.35 4.97
N GLY A 186 26.44 -17.38 6.26
CA GLY A 186 27.45 -17.33 7.33
C GLY A 186 27.39 -16.26 8.42
N TRP A 187 26.41 -15.35 8.52
CA TRP A 187 26.40 -14.37 9.63
C TRP A 187 25.00 -14.11 10.20
N GLY A 188 24.88 -14.32 11.51
CA GLY A 188 23.64 -14.28 12.28
C GLY A 188 23.08 -12.88 12.59
N TRP A 189 21.94 -12.92 13.26
CA TRP A 189 21.01 -11.86 13.61
C TRP A 189 21.60 -10.68 14.39
N GLY A 190 21.43 -9.46 13.88
CA GLY A 190 21.42 -8.19 14.64
C GLY A 190 22.68 -7.79 15.44
N PRO A 191 22.76 -6.54 15.92
CA PRO A 191 23.83 -6.12 16.82
C PRO A 191 23.64 -6.80 18.19
N GLY A 192 24.48 -7.77 18.53
CA GLY A 192 24.55 -8.34 19.88
C GLY A 192 24.53 -9.87 20.01
N VAL A 193 24.45 -10.65 18.93
CA VAL A 193 24.52 -12.12 19.04
C VAL A 193 25.98 -12.58 19.10
N GLN A 194 26.41 -12.95 20.30
CA GLN A 194 27.74 -13.46 20.63
C GLN A 194 28.08 -14.70 19.77
N VAL A 195 29.15 -14.59 18.99
CA VAL A 195 29.77 -15.69 18.25
C VAL A 195 30.30 -16.74 19.24
N GLY A 196 29.55 -17.81 19.49
CA GLY A 196 30.02 -18.87 20.39
C GLY A 196 29.05 -19.99 20.74
N ILE A 197 27.75 -19.88 20.43
CA ILE A 197 26.77 -20.94 20.70
C ILE A 197 26.30 -21.52 19.37
N TYR A 198 26.63 -22.80 19.12
CA TYR A 198 26.12 -23.57 17.99
C TYR A 198 25.31 -24.77 18.47
N PRO A 199 24.06 -24.97 18.01
CA PRO A 199 23.31 -24.07 17.12
C PRO A 199 22.87 -22.78 17.84
N PRO A 200 22.73 -21.65 17.12
CA PRO A 200 22.18 -20.43 17.72
C PRO A 200 20.74 -20.69 18.22
N PRO A 201 20.30 -20.01 19.29
CA PRO A 201 18.90 -20.07 19.71
C PRO A 201 18.00 -19.62 18.55
N PRO A 202 16.78 -20.20 18.41
CA PRO A 202 15.84 -19.78 17.39
C PRO A 202 15.55 -18.27 17.56
N PRO A 203 15.41 -17.51 16.45
CA PRO A 203 15.09 -16.09 16.54
C PRO A 203 13.79 -15.92 17.35
N PRO A 204 13.66 -14.83 18.14
CA PRO A 204 12.37 -14.51 18.72
C PRO A 204 11.33 -14.42 17.59
N PRO A 205 10.07 -14.82 17.84
CA PRO A 205 9.02 -14.72 16.84
C PRO A 205 9.00 -13.29 16.27
N TYR A 206 9.02 -13.18 14.95
CA TYR A 206 8.99 -11.91 14.19
C TYR A 206 10.28 -11.05 14.25
N ALA A 207 11.46 -11.62 14.49
CA ALA A 207 12.74 -10.89 14.49
C ALA A 207 13.00 -10.05 13.22
N GLY A 208 12.44 -10.45 12.07
CA GLY A 208 12.51 -9.68 10.82
C GLY A 208 11.33 -8.73 10.59
N GLY A 209 10.26 -8.85 11.37
CA GLY A 209 8.95 -8.27 11.11
C GLY A 209 7.87 -9.35 11.04
N ARG A 210 6.64 -8.92 10.82
CA ARG A 210 5.47 -9.78 10.73
C ARG A 210 4.69 -9.51 9.45
N CYS A 211 4.12 -10.57 8.89
CA CYS A 211 3.16 -10.48 7.81
C CYS A 211 1.82 -11.06 8.22
N TRP A 212 0.74 -10.54 7.68
CA TRP A 212 -0.61 -11.07 7.83
C TRP A 212 -1.25 -11.25 6.47
N ARG A 213 -2.10 -12.28 6.34
CA ARG A 213 -2.87 -12.49 5.10
C ARG A 213 -4.06 -11.54 5.04
N GLY A 214 -4.11 -10.76 3.96
CA GLY A 214 -5.26 -9.92 3.65
C GLY A 214 -6.45 -10.72 3.11
N PRO A 215 -7.62 -10.08 2.91
CA PRO A 215 -8.85 -10.73 2.44
C PRO A 215 -8.73 -11.40 1.07
N TYR A 216 -7.75 -11.00 0.26
CA TYR A 216 -7.45 -11.57 -1.05
C TYR A 216 -6.29 -12.58 -1.05
N GLY A 217 -5.83 -13.02 0.13
CA GLY A 217 -4.80 -14.06 0.29
C GLY A 217 -3.34 -13.59 0.18
N HIS A 218 -3.10 -12.35 -0.25
CA HIS A 218 -1.76 -11.74 -0.30
C HIS A 218 -1.20 -11.43 1.10
N LEU A 219 0.13 -11.48 1.23
CA LEU A 219 0.81 -11.09 2.46
C LEU A 219 0.98 -9.58 2.51
N HIS A 220 0.45 -8.99 3.58
CA HIS A 220 0.78 -7.63 3.98
C HIS A 220 1.78 -7.69 5.13
N CYS A 221 2.89 -6.99 5.02
CA CYS A 221 4.04 -7.11 5.92
C CYS A 221 4.39 -5.77 6.53
N ARG A 222 4.97 -5.82 7.72
CA ARG A 222 5.60 -4.66 8.34
C ARG A 222 6.90 -5.10 9.02
N PRO A 223 8.04 -4.50 8.65
CA PRO A 223 9.32 -4.82 9.26
C PRO A 223 9.32 -4.43 10.74
N TRP A 224 10.20 -5.05 11.52
CA TRP A 224 10.31 -4.80 12.96
C TRP A 224 10.63 -3.33 13.31
N TRP A 225 11.38 -2.64 12.44
CA TRP A 225 11.73 -1.22 12.59
C TRP A 225 10.60 -0.28 12.13
N GLY A 226 9.54 -0.83 11.57
CA GLY A 226 8.45 -0.07 10.99
C GLY A 226 7.45 0.53 11.99
N TYR A 227 7.54 0.20 13.28
CA TYR A 227 6.60 0.64 14.32
C TYR A 227 6.98 1.99 14.92
#